data_AF-A0A2V6UCU7-F1
#
_entry.id   AF-A0A2V6UCU7-F1
#
_cell.length_a   1.000
_cell.length_b   1.000
_cell.length_c   1.000
_cell.angle_alpha   90.00
_cell.angle_beta   90.00
_cell.angle_gamma   90.00
#
_symmetry.space_group_name_H-M   'P 1'
#
loop_
_entity.id
_entity.type
_entity.pdbx_description
1 polymer ?
#
loop_
_entity_poly.entity_id
_entity_poly.type
_entity_poly.pdbx_seq_one_letter_code
_entity_poly.pdbx_strand_id
1 'polypeptide(L)'
;WWSDPTSTLSDPDGMFWRLLSPGGPQDYWRHARFDELGEAARFSIDEKFRGQAYKEMTKIFLEHLPWIPIIQPYEDYGVQKHVDWTPNPNQTFEIRRFAFKFRRA
;
A
#
# COMPACT_ATOMS: atom_id res chain seq x y z
N TRP A 1 -0.60 -18.77 5.85
CA TRP A 1 -1.54 -17.69 5.56
C TRP A 1 -0.81 -16.68 4.68
N TRP A 2 -1.44 -16.18 3.61
CA TRP A 2 -0.86 -15.28 2.61
C TRP A 2 -1.59 -13.94 2.65
N SER A 3 -0.87 -12.83 2.52
CA SER A 3 -1.42 -11.48 2.46
C SER A 3 -0.84 -10.75 1.26
N ASP A 4 -1.69 -10.03 0.53
CA ASP A 4 -1.28 -8.96 -0.38
C ASP A 4 -1.60 -7.63 0.30
N PRO A 5 -0.61 -6.97 0.92
CA PRO A 5 -0.84 -5.75 1.67
C PRO A 5 -0.90 -4.50 0.77
N THR A 6 -1.31 -4.60 -0.49
CA THR A 6 -1.42 -3.43 -1.38
C THR A 6 -2.35 -2.36 -0.81
N SER A 7 -1.86 -1.11 -0.74
CA SER A 7 -2.64 0.01 -0.22
C SER A 7 -3.67 0.50 -1.23
N THR A 8 -4.95 0.39 -0.87
CA THR A 8 -6.07 0.94 -1.66
C THR A 8 -6.10 2.47 -1.69
N LEU A 9 -5.37 3.14 -0.80
CA LEU A 9 -5.38 4.59 -0.62
C LEU A 9 -4.14 5.28 -1.20
N SER A 10 -3.23 4.52 -1.82
CA SER A 10 -1.92 5.02 -2.26
C SER A 10 -1.10 5.66 -1.14
N ASP A 11 -1.34 5.24 0.10
CA ASP A 11 -0.65 5.71 1.30
C ASP A 11 0.09 4.54 1.98
N PRO A 12 1.36 4.72 2.39
CA PRO A 12 2.12 3.71 3.15
C PRO A 12 1.42 3.20 4.42
N ASP A 13 0.61 4.03 5.10
CA ASP A 13 -0.22 3.62 6.25
C ASP A 13 -1.04 2.37 5.92
N GLY A 14 -1.72 2.41 4.77
CA GLY A 14 -2.61 1.35 4.31
C GLY A 14 -1.89 0.05 3.95
N MET A 15 -0.58 0.13 3.65
CA MET A 15 0.22 -1.03 3.27
C MET A 15 0.76 -1.81 4.47
N PHE A 16 0.98 -1.19 5.62
CA PHE A 16 1.57 -1.92 6.75
C PHE A 16 0.99 -1.52 8.09
N TRP A 17 0.93 -0.21 8.39
CA TRP A 17 0.51 0.24 9.72
C TRP A 17 -0.94 -0.16 10.00
N ARG A 18 -1.88 0.09 9.08
CA ARG A 18 -3.29 -0.31 9.23
C ARG A 18 -3.50 -1.80 9.47
N LEU A 19 -2.59 -2.64 8.96
CA LEU A 19 -2.71 -4.10 9.09
C LEU A 19 -2.17 -4.59 10.44
N LEU A 20 -1.00 -4.08 10.85
CA LEU A 20 -0.28 -4.50 12.06
C LEU A 20 -0.58 -3.65 13.30
N SER A 21 -1.24 -2.50 13.16
CA SER A 21 -1.57 -1.62 14.30
C SER A 21 -2.44 -2.35 15.33
N PRO A 22 -2.48 -1.88 16.59
CA PRO A 22 -3.42 -2.40 17.59
C PRO A 22 -4.85 -2.45 17.05
N GLY A 23 -5.50 -3.62 17.15
CA GLY A 23 -6.85 -3.87 16.62
C GLY A 23 -6.93 -4.02 15.09
N GLY A 24 -5.79 -4.00 14.38
CA GLY A 24 -5.72 -4.29 12.96
C GLY A 24 -5.99 -5.77 12.64
N PRO A 25 -6.32 -6.10 11.38
CA PRO A 25 -6.62 -7.47 10.96
C PRO A 25 -5.43 -8.45 11.12
N GLN A 26 -4.22 -7.94 11.35
CA GLN A 26 -2.99 -8.71 11.51
C GLN A 26 -2.26 -8.35 12.82
N ASP A 27 -3.03 -8.01 13.87
CA ASP A 27 -2.53 -7.76 15.22
C ASP A 27 -2.00 -9.04 15.89
N TYR A 28 -0.81 -9.48 15.50
CA TYR A 28 -0.13 -10.63 16.11
C TYR A 28 1.34 -10.38 16.42
N TRP A 29 1.88 -9.22 16.04
CA TRP A 29 3.27 -8.82 16.30
C TRP A 29 3.30 -7.40 16.85
N ARG A 30 4.23 -7.15 17.79
CA ARG A 30 4.36 -5.88 18.52
C ARG A 30 5.82 -5.47 18.64
N HIS A 31 6.08 -4.20 18.42
CA HIS A 31 7.38 -3.59 18.66
C HIS A 31 7.18 -2.11 19.02
N ALA A 32 7.59 -1.72 20.23
CA ALA A 32 7.22 -0.41 20.81
C ALA A 32 7.55 0.78 19.90
N ARG A 33 8.75 0.81 19.30
CA ARG A 33 9.15 1.87 18.38
C ARG A 33 8.37 1.86 17.06
N PHE A 34 7.97 0.67 16.59
CA PHE A 34 7.18 0.55 15.37
C PHE A 34 5.78 1.11 15.60
N ASP A 35 5.18 0.77 16.75
CA ASP A 35 3.85 1.24 17.13
C ASP A 35 3.84 2.76 17.37
N GLU A 36 4.86 3.31 18.05
CA GLU A 36 5.05 4.75 18.26
C GLU A 36 5.12 5.51 16.92
N LEU A 37 5.99 5.04 16.00
CA LEU A 37 6.18 5.67 14.70
C LEU A 37 4.92 5.59 13.84
N GLY A 38 4.22 4.44 13.86
CA GLY A 38 3.01 4.21 13.09
C GLY A 38 1.88 5.15 13.49
N GLU A 39 1.57 5.24 14.79
CA GLU A 39 0.56 6.18 15.29
C GLU A 39 0.93 7.63 14.99
N ALA A 40 2.18 8.03 15.24
CA ALA A 40 2.62 9.40 14.97
C ALA A 40 2.54 9.75 13.47
N ALA A 41 2.93 8.83 12.58
CA ALA A 41 2.88 9.05 11.13
C ALA A 41 1.45 9.11 10.57
N ARG A 42 0.50 8.36 11.16
CA ARG A 42 -0.92 8.36 10.78
C ARG A 42 -1.58 9.71 11.02
N PHE A 43 -1.27 10.37 12.14
CA PHE A 43 -1.87 11.64 12.53
C PHE A 43 -1.10 12.88 12.04
N SER A 44 0.03 12.68 11.38
CA SER A 44 0.82 13.78 10.81
C SER A 44 0.42 14.06 9.36
N ILE A 45 0.48 15.34 8.97
CA ILE A 45 0.37 15.80 7.57
C ILE A 45 1.72 16.26 6.99
N ASP A 46 2.80 16.26 7.79
CA ASP A 46 4.14 16.63 7.32
C ASP A 46 4.75 15.46 6.54
N GLU A 47 4.82 15.61 5.23
CA GLU A 47 5.35 14.61 4.31
C GLU A 47 6.79 14.18 4.66
N LYS A 48 7.65 15.10 5.07
CA LYS A 48 9.04 14.77 5.42
C LYS A 48 9.10 13.93 6.68
N PHE A 49 8.33 14.32 7.70
CA PHE A 49 8.21 13.55 8.93
C PHE A 49 7.69 12.14 8.64
N ARG A 50 6.57 12.02 7.91
CA ARG A 50 5.99 10.72 7.54
C ARG A 50 6.97 9.86 6.76
N GLY A 51 7.65 10.45 5.78
CA GLY A 51 8.65 9.75 4.97
C GLY A 51 9.81 9.21 5.81
N GLN A 52 10.26 9.92 6.84
CA GLN A 52 11.29 9.41 7.75
C GLN A 52 10.75 8.34 8.71
N ALA A 53 9.57 8.54 9.28
CA ALA A 53 8.93 7.56 10.15
C ALA A 53 8.76 6.21 9.43
N TYR A 54 8.26 6.23 8.19
CA TYR A 54 8.08 5.01 7.41
C TYR A 54 9.39 4.36 6.97
N LYS A 55 10.46 5.13 6.76
CA LYS A 55 11.80 4.57 6.55
C LYS A 55 12.32 3.85 7.79
N GLU A 56 12.15 4.43 8.97
CA GLU A 56 12.52 3.79 10.24
C GLU A 56 11.68 2.54 10.51
N MET A 57 10.36 2.61 10.32
CA MET A 57 9.46 1.46 10.44
C MET A 57 9.88 0.33 9.49
N THR A 58 10.25 0.63 8.25
CA THR A 58 10.70 -0.36 7.27
C THR A 58 11.99 -1.05 7.73
N LYS A 59 12.93 -0.33 8.36
CA LYS A 59 14.14 -0.94 8.90
C LYS A 59 13.82 -1.95 10.01
N ILE A 60 12.97 -1.57 10.96
CA ILE A 60 12.51 -2.45 12.05
C ILE A 60 11.80 -3.67 11.46
N PHE A 61 10.94 -3.45 10.46
CA PHE A 61 10.22 -4.52 9.77
C PHE A 61 11.17 -5.54 9.14
N LEU A 62 12.20 -5.07 8.43
CA LEU A 62 13.17 -5.94 7.76
C LEU A 62 14.14 -6.62 8.74
N GLU A 63 14.35 -6.05 9.92
CA GLU A 63 15.14 -6.66 10.99
C GLU A 63 14.40 -7.82 11.68
N HIS A 64 13.10 -7.65 11.93
CA HIS A 64 12.30 -8.62 12.70
C HIS A 64 11.42 -9.54 11.84
N LEU A 65 11.19 -9.19 10.58
CA LEU A 65 10.41 -9.95 9.59
C LEU A 65 9.07 -10.48 10.14
N PRO A 66 8.16 -9.62 10.63
CA PRO A 66 6.82 -10.06 11.05
C PRO A 66 6.00 -10.61 9.87
N TRP A 67 6.35 -10.20 8.64
CA TRP A 67 6.07 -10.92 7.40
C TRP A 67 7.38 -11.31 6.74
N ILE A 68 7.33 -12.40 5.98
CA ILE A 68 8.40 -12.77 5.05
C ILE A 68 8.01 -12.20 3.68
N PRO A 69 8.64 -11.13 3.18
CA PRO A 69 8.33 -10.59 1.86
C PRO A 69 8.76 -11.59 0.77
N ILE A 70 7.82 -12.04 -0.04
CA ILE A 70 8.09 -13.08 -1.08
C ILE A 70 8.19 -12.46 -2.48
N ILE A 71 7.22 -11.60 -2.83
CA ILE A 71 7.08 -11.02 -4.16
C ILE A 71 6.36 -9.68 -4.04
N GLN A 72 6.81 -8.71 -4.84
CA GLN A 72 5.99 -7.57 -5.24
C GLN A 72 5.43 -7.88 -6.63
N PRO A 73 4.12 -8.09 -6.79
CA PRO A 73 3.56 -8.46 -8.08
C PRO A 73 3.70 -7.32 -9.08
N TYR A 74 3.93 -7.68 -10.35
CA TYR A 74 3.72 -6.77 -11.46
C TYR A 74 2.35 -7.07 -12.06
N GLU A 75 1.56 -6.02 -12.27
CA GLU A 75 0.19 -6.16 -12.75
C GLU A 75 0.07 -5.75 -14.20
N ASP A 76 -0.11 -6.76 -15.04
CA ASP A 76 -0.37 -6.59 -16.46
C ASP A 76 -1.83 -6.87 -16.79
N TYR A 77 -2.35 -6.06 -17.72
CA TYR A 77 -3.73 -6.16 -18.15
C TYR A 77 -3.83 -6.26 -19.67
N GLY A 78 -4.52 -7.31 -20.14
CA GLY A 78 -4.89 -7.44 -21.54
C GLY A 78 -6.06 -6.51 -21.88
N VAL A 79 -5.88 -5.62 -22.85
CA VAL A 79 -6.91 -4.65 -23.26
C VAL A 79 -7.33 -4.88 -24.72
N GLN A 80 -8.63 -4.78 -25.00
CA GLN A 80 -9.15 -4.84 -26.37
C GLN A 80 -8.61 -3.68 -27.22
N LYS A 81 -8.32 -3.91 -28.51
CA LYS A 81 -7.72 -2.88 -29.39
C LYS A 81 -8.52 -1.57 -29.47
N HIS A 82 -9.83 -1.64 -29.30
CA HIS A 82 -10.75 -0.50 -29.34
C HIS A 82 -10.99 0.12 -27.96
N VAL A 83 -10.29 -0.33 -26.91
CA VAL A 83 -10.32 0.26 -25.57
C VAL A 83 -9.01 0.99 -25.33
N ASP A 84 -9.11 2.24 -24.91
CA ASP A 84 -8.00 3.04 -24.38
C ASP A 84 -8.21 3.19 -22.89
N TRP A 85 -7.40 2.48 -22.10
CA TRP A 85 -7.51 2.44 -20.65
C TRP A 85 -6.15 2.63 -19.99
N THR A 86 -6.12 3.42 -18.93
CA THR A 86 -4.93 3.61 -18.07
C THR A 86 -5.16 2.88 -16.75
N PRO A 87 -4.36 1.84 -16.43
CA PRO A 87 -4.48 1.13 -15.17
C PRO A 87 -4.10 2.04 -14.00
N ASN A 88 -4.78 1.86 -12.87
CA ASN A 88 -4.45 2.55 -11.63
C ASN A 88 -3.43 1.71 -10.85
N PRO A 89 -2.32 2.29 -10.34
CA PRO A 89 -1.34 1.59 -9.51
C PRO A 89 -1.92 0.88 -8.27
N ASN A 90 -3.11 1.25 -7.80
CA ASN A 90 -3.77 0.61 -6.65
C ASN A 90 -4.86 -0.41 -7.04
N GLN A 91 -4.83 -0.95 -8.26
CA GLN A 91 -5.82 -1.88 -8.82
C GLN A 91 -7.25 -1.33 -9.01
N THR A 92 -7.52 -0.08 -8.65
CA THR A 92 -8.88 0.48 -8.77
C THR A 92 -9.26 0.63 -10.24
N PHE A 93 -10.38 0.00 -10.64
CA PHE A 93 -10.88 0.08 -12.00
C PHE A 93 -11.68 1.38 -12.21
N GLU A 94 -11.08 2.32 -12.95
CA GLU A 94 -11.68 3.61 -13.24
C GLU A 94 -12.40 3.61 -14.58
N ILE A 95 -13.73 3.80 -14.57
CA ILE A 95 -14.57 3.84 -15.77
C ILE A 95 -14.83 5.25 -16.30
N ARG A 96 -14.45 6.29 -15.55
CA ARG A 96 -14.61 7.69 -15.98
C ARG A 96 -13.73 7.95 -17.20
N ARG A 97 -14.23 8.85 -18.07
CA ARG A 97 -13.68 9.14 -19.40
C ARG A 97 -12.18 9.48 -19.42
N PHE A 98 -11.63 10.02 -18.33
CA PHE A 98 -10.21 10.36 -18.26
C PHE A 98 -9.30 9.14 -18.20
N ALA A 99 -9.78 8.01 -17.67
CA ALA A 99 -9.00 6.77 -17.55
C ALA A 99 -9.48 5.67 -18.50
N PHE A 100 -10.75 5.66 -18.90
CA PHE A 100 -11.33 4.63 -19.77
C PHE A 100 -12.17 5.23 -20.90
N LYS A 101 -11.82 4.92 -22.15
CA LYS A 101 -12.59 5.35 -23.34
C LYS A 101 -12.48 4.34 -24.46
N PHE A 102 -13.50 4.30 -25.32
CA PHE A 102 -13.44 3.52 -26.55
C PHE A 102 -12.78 4.34 -27.66
N ARG A 103 -11.82 3.77 -28.38
CA ARG A 103 -11.31 4.31 -29.65
C ARG A 103 -12.40 4.07 -30.69
N ARG A 104 -12.84 5.11 -31.39
CA ARG A 104 -13.67 4.91 -32.59
C ARG A 104 -12.85 4.11 -33.60
N ALA A 105 -13.44 3.04 -34.12
CA ALA A 105 -12.90 2.27 -35.23
C ALA A 105 -12.86 3.12 -36.51
#